data_AF-A0A162JQ48-F1
#
_entry.id   AF-A0A162JQ48-F1
#
_cell.length_a   1.000
_cell.length_b   1.000
_cell.length_c   1.000
_cell.angle_alpha   90.00
_cell.angle_beta   90.00
_cell.angle_gamma   90.00
#
_symmetry.space_group_name_H-M   'P 1'
#
loop_
_entity.id
_entity.type
_entity.pdbx_description
1 polymer ?
#
loop_
_entity_poly.entity_id
_entity_poly.type
_entity_poly.pdbx_seq_one_letter_code
_entity_poly.pdbx_strand_id
1 'polypeptide(L)'
;MYRQLEGFSGEVCSKLISKKRMEDSGFQQILYLKDQCGNGVQRTLRKYPTLRVGDSDCIDTEVDSSTGKWTLRCTFPGSDSGDSRCRSSVNKDLVRFLLTDPFGGACPDLSTVITTLEATAQDLLGQDSLKEELYKVAPDGPQKEHVSELVKKYEQLWNVFKQALSKSRAGTSGHSSAIEHYINTYNRYRSFEGDICDDLHDGDLPLNMSLQAGLSTIHSITSLEAAPEKSQPFNITVQDSTQIACCRNGSTSSTDASQGTCSYPSDATLGDSGCVCGQTAAGASIAFEYMECANFVSECESDNDCATAGYRKYKCLVGSCCGGGVCFDPYACSQREVKLT
;
A
#
# COMPACT_ATOMS: atom_id res chain seq x y z
N MET A 1 42.50 -18.44 19.01
CA MET A 1 42.70 -17.12 18.39
C MET A 1 41.88 -16.92 17.11
N TYR A 2 42.20 -17.54 15.96
CA TYR A 2 41.40 -17.33 14.73
C TYR A 2 39.93 -17.77 14.81
N ARG A 3 39.61 -18.93 15.44
CA ARG A 3 38.22 -19.34 15.72
C ARG A 3 37.49 -18.42 16.71
N GLN A 4 38.22 -17.77 17.62
CA GLN A 4 37.64 -16.78 18.52
C GLN A 4 37.37 -15.47 17.77
N LEU A 5 38.29 -15.03 16.91
CA LEU A 5 38.11 -13.85 16.05
C LEU A 5 36.96 -14.02 15.06
N GLU A 6 36.78 -15.22 14.48
CA GLU A 6 35.66 -15.55 13.61
C GLU A 6 34.32 -15.47 14.35
N GLY A 7 34.22 -16.10 15.53
CA GLY A 7 33.05 -16.00 16.41
C GLY A 7 32.76 -14.56 16.88
N PHE A 8 33.81 -13.82 17.27
CA PHE A 8 33.70 -12.43 17.69
C PHE A 8 33.37 -11.47 16.54
N SER A 9 33.81 -11.73 15.31
CA SER A 9 33.53 -10.82 14.18
C SER A 9 32.04 -10.78 13.80
N GLY A 10 31.39 -11.95 13.75
CA GLY A 10 29.94 -12.04 13.51
C GLY A 10 29.11 -11.48 14.66
N GLU A 11 29.54 -11.73 15.91
CA GLU A 11 28.83 -11.28 17.11
C GLU A 11 29.00 -9.78 17.40
N VAL A 12 30.19 -9.22 17.20
CA VAL A 12 30.47 -7.79 17.46
C VAL A 12 29.83 -6.91 16.39
N CYS A 13 29.91 -7.28 15.11
CA CYS A 13 29.25 -6.52 14.04
C CYS A 13 27.72 -6.60 14.14
N SER A 14 27.16 -7.75 14.58
CA SER A 14 25.71 -7.87 14.76
C SER A 14 25.18 -7.17 16.02
N LYS A 15 26.02 -6.97 17.04
CA LYS A 15 25.67 -6.22 18.27
C LYS A 15 25.79 -4.70 18.14
N LEU A 16 26.54 -4.19 17.17
CA LEU A 16 26.78 -2.75 17.02
C LEU A 16 25.70 -2.07 16.16
N ILE A 17 25.07 -1.06 16.77
CA ILE A 17 24.09 -0.09 16.24
C ILE A 17 22.62 -0.38 16.59
N SER A 18 22.06 0.66 17.21
CA SER A 18 20.79 0.83 17.90
C SER A 18 19.98 1.88 17.14
N LYS A 19 19.17 1.43 16.18
CA LYS A 19 17.95 2.15 15.81
C LYS A 19 16.81 1.16 15.96
N LYS A 20 15.72 1.61 16.58
CA LYS A 20 14.47 0.86 16.70
C LYS A 20 14.03 0.55 15.26
N ARG A 21 14.18 -0.70 14.84
CA ARG A 21 13.89 -1.14 13.47
C ARG A 21 12.39 -1.08 13.20
N MET A 22 12.04 -1.07 11.92
CA MET A 22 10.66 -1.22 11.46
C MET A 22 10.20 -2.67 11.68
N GLU A 23 9.96 -3.03 12.93
CA GLU A 23 9.22 -4.24 13.26
C GLU A 23 7.74 -3.97 13.04
N ASP A 24 7.06 -4.92 12.39
CA ASP A 24 5.62 -4.89 12.19
C ASP A 24 4.91 -4.62 13.51
N SER A 25 4.37 -3.41 13.61
CA SER A 25 3.76 -2.91 14.82
C SER A 25 2.28 -2.68 14.56
N GLY A 26 1.45 -3.39 15.31
CA GLY A 26 0.00 -3.23 15.26
C GLY A 26 -0.42 -2.00 16.07
N PHE A 27 -1.37 -1.23 15.54
CA PHE A 27 -2.00 -0.13 16.25
C PHE A 27 -3.49 -0.07 15.95
N GLN A 28 -4.24 0.63 16.80
CA GLN A 28 -5.65 0.92 16.56
C GLN A 28 -5.81 2.34 16.04
N GLN A 29 -6.69 2.51 15.07
CA GLN A 29 -7.05 3.79 14.48
C GLN A 29 -8.56 4.00 14.61
N ILE A 30 -8.97 5.17 15.06
CA ILE A 30 -10.39 5.54 15.21
C ILE A 30 -10.73 6.59 14.15
N LEU A 31 -11.80 6.37 13.39
CA LEU A 31 -12.35 7.32 12.44
C LEU A 31 -13.79 7.65 12.81
N TYR A 32 -14.19 8.91 12.68
CA TYR A 32 -15.56 9.36 12.75
C TYR A 32 -15.99 9.78 11.35
N LEU A 33 -16.65 8.84 10.66
CA LEU A 33 -17.10 8.99 9.29
C LEU A 33 -18.51 9.56 9.27
N LYS A 34 -18.68 10.72 8.63
CA LYS A 34 -19.98 11.36 8.41
C LYS A 34 -20.30 11.45 6.92
N ASP A 35 -21.56 11.32 6.55
CA ASP A 35 -22.02 11.60 5.19
C ASP A 35 -22.04 13.12 4.91
N GLN A 36 -22.36 13.50 3.67
CA GLN A 36 -22.54 14.90 3.24
C GLN A 36 -23.61 15.67 4.02
N CYS A 37 -24.50 14.97 4.73
CA CYS A 37 -25.56 15.53 5.56
C CYS A 37 -25.20 15.60 7.05
N GLY A 38 -24.03 15.09 7.44
CA GLY A 38 -23.57 15.05 8.82
C GLY A 38 -24.06 13.84 9.63
N ASN A 39 -24.74 12.88 9.00
CA ASN A 39 -25.14 11.63 9.66
C ASN A 39 -23.96 10.65 9.73
N GLY A 40 -23.97 9.77 10.72
CA GLY A 40 -22.98 8.70 10.82
C GLY A 40 -23.07 7.73 9.63
N VAL A 41 -21.92 7.42 9.04
CA VAL A 41 -21.83 6.46 7.93
C VAL A 41 -22.14 5.05 8.42
N GLN A 42 -23.06 4.38 7.74
CA GLN A 42 -23.49 3.01 8.05
C GLN A 42 -22.72 1.97 7.22
N ARG A 43 -22.79 0.70 7.65
CA ARG A 43 -22.21 -0.44 6.91
C ARG A 43 -22.86 -0.69 5.54
N THR A 44 -24.03 -0.11 5.28
CA THR A 44 -24.79 -0.24 4.03
C THR A 44 -24.27 0.67 2.90
N LEU A 45 -23.17 1.40 3.13
CA LEU A 45 -22.52 2.23 2.14
C LEU A 45 -22.10 1.40 0.91
N ARG A 46 -22.37 1.93 -0.29
CA ARG A 46 -22.11 1.23 -1.58
C ARG A 46 -20.68 0.71 -1.70
N LYS A 47 -19.69 1.50 -1.26
CA LYS A 47 -18.31 1.05 -1.03
C LYS A 47 -18.01 1.14 0.45
N TYR A 48 -17.77 -0.01 1.05
CA TYR A 48 -17.41 -0.12 2.46
C TYR A 48 -16.15 0.71 2.77
N PRO A 49 -16.06 1.38 3.93
CA PRO A 49 -14.86 2.11 4.32
C PRO A 49 -13.63 1.21 4.42
N THR A 50 -12.62 1.49 3.59
CA THR A 50 -11.33 0.80 3.59
C THR A 50 -10.23 1.79 3.90
N LEU A 51 -9.58 1.62 5.06
CA LEU A 51 -8.41 2.39 5.47
C LEU A 51 -7.15 1.60 5.12
N ARG A 52 -6.14 2.28 4.57
CA ARG A 52 -4.84 1.70 4.20
C ARG A 52 -3.70 2.48 4.83
N VAL A 53 -2.61 1.80 5.16
CA VAL A 53 -1.32 2.39 5.53
C VAL A 53 -0.29 1.96 4.49
N GLY A 54 0.13 2.91 3.64
CA GLY A 54 0.85 2.58 2.41
C GLY A 54 0.00 1.63 1.55
N ASP A 55 0.54 0.43 1.31
CA ASP A 55 -0.13 -0.63 0.54
C ASP A 55 -0.93 -1.62 1.40
N SER A 56 -0.85 -1.53 2.73
CA SER A 56 -1.46 -2.50 3.65
C SER A 56 -2.88 -2.09 4.07
N ASP A 57 -3.85 -2.99 3.91
CA ASP A 57 -5.24 -2.77 4.36
C ASP A 57 -5.39 -2.92 5.89
N CYS A 58 -6.15 -2.02 6.52
CA CYS A 58 -6.57 -2.14 7.92
C CYS A 58 -7.88 -2.93 8.04
N ILE A 59 -8.09 -3.56 9.19
CA ILE A 59 -9.28 -4.38 9.48
C ILE A 59 -10.20 -3.66 10.45
N ASP A 60 -11.48 -3.47 10.13
CA ASP A 60 -12.44 -2.94 11.11
C ASP A 60 -12.72 -3.96 12.23
N THR A 61 -12.81 -3.45 13.45
CA THR A 61 -13.02 -4.26 14.67
C THR A 61 -14.31 -3.89 15.38
N GLU A 62 -14.71 -2.62 15.32
CA GLU A 62 -15.93 -2.12 15.92
C GLU A 62 -16.50 -1.01 15.02
N VAL A 63 -17.82 -1.02 14.82
CA VAL A 63 -18.52 0.00 14.04
C VAL A 63 -19.77 0.42 14.79
N ASP A 64 -19.81 1.68 15.19
CA ASP A 64 -21.01 2.33 15.73
C ASP A 64 -21.61 3.24 14.66
N SER A 65 -22.59 2.70 13.94
CA SER A 65 -23.33 3.38 12.87
C SER A 65 -24.10 4.63 13.36
N SER A 66 -24.41 4.73 14.66
CA SER A 66 -25.18 5.88 15.19
C SER A 66 -24.32 7.14 15.28
N THR A 67 -23.06 6.98 15.69
CA THR A 67 -22.08 8.07 15.79
C THR A 67 -21.20 8.18 14.54
N GLY A 68 -21.23 7.15 13.67
CA GLY A 68 -20.30 7.01 12.55
C GLY A 68 -18.88 6.68 13.02
N LYS A 69 -18.71 6.06 14.19
CA LYS A 69 -17.40 5.69 14.73
C LYS A 69 -16.95 4.34 14.19
N TRP A 70 -15.75 4.30 13.63
CA TRP A 70 -15.09 3.12 13.08
C TRP A 70 -13.77 2.91 13.81
N THR A 71 -13.62 1.76 14.46
CA THR A 71 -12.36 1.35 15.09
C THR A 71 -11.69 0.31 14.19
N LEU A 72 -10.52 0.65 13.65
CA LEU A 72 -9.76 -0.20 12.75
C LEU A 72 -8.44 -0.62 13.40
N ARG A 73 -8.00 -1.84 13.10
CA ARG A 73 -6.68 -2.36 13.48
C ARG A 73 -5.79 -2.34 12.24
N CYS A 74 -4.71 -1.58 12.33
CA CYS A 74 -3.73 -1.38 11.28
C CYS A 74 -2.39 -1.98 11.69
N THR A 75 -1.54 -2.25 10.71
CA THR A 75 -0.13 -2.62 10.90
C THR A 75 0.74 -1.60 10.18
N PHE A 76 1.89 -1.30 10.76
CA PHE A 76 2.92 -0.45 10.15
C PHE A 76 4.26 -1.20 10.18
N PRO A 77 4.98 -1.29 9.04
CA PRO A 77 4.56 -0.92 7.69
C PRO A 77 3.50 -1.89 7.10
N GLY A 78 3.35 -3.08 7.70
CA GLY A 78 2.38 -4.09 7.33
C GLY A 78 2.87 -5.05 6.25
N SER A 79 2.19 -6.19 6.12
CA SER A 79 2.65 -7.34 5.34
C SER A 79 2.76 -7.10 3.83
N ASP A 80 2.02 -6.13 3.31
CA ASP A 80 2.01 -5.79 1.88
C ASP A 80 2.95 -4.63 1.53
N SER A 81 3.70 -4.12 2.52
CA SER A 81 4.67 -3.05 2.32
C SER A 81 5.84 -3.45 1.42
N GLY A 82 6.49 -2.44 0.83
CA GLY A 82 7.75 -2.61 0.08
C GLY A 82 8.80 -3.36 0.89
N ASP A 83 9.00 -2.97 2.16
CA ASP A 83 9.89 -3.66 3.09
C ASP A 83 9.54 -5.15 3.25
N SER A 84 8.27 -5.48 3.54
CA SER A 84 7.85 -6.87 3.71
C SER A 84 8.02 -7.71 2.44
N ARG A 85 7.76 -7.13 1.27
CA ARG A 85 7.99 -7.77 -0.03
C ARG A 85 9.48 -7.97 -0.30
N CYS A 86 10.31 -6.97 0.02
CA CYS A 86 11.76 -7.06 -0.08
C CYS A 86 12.28 -8.19 0.80
N ARG A 87 11.89 -8.23 2.08
CA ARG A 87 12.32 -9.27 3.02
C ARG A 87 11.94 -10.66 2.53
N SER A 88 10.72 -10.81 2.01
CA SER A 88 10.25 -12.05 1.39
C SER A 88 11.08 -12.45 0.17
N SER A 89 11.47 -11.50 -0.68
CA SER A 89 12.33 -11.75 -1.85
C SER A 89 13.76 -12.09 -1.43
N VAL A 90 14.36 -11.40 -0.46
CA VAL A 90 15.70 -11.75 0.06
C VAL A 90 15.70 -13.16 0.64
N ASN A 91 14.69 -13.54 1.42
CA ASN A 91 14.57 -14.90 1.92
C ASN A 91 14.49 -15.93 0.78
N LYS A 92 13.59 -15.69 -0.16
CA LYS A 92 13.29 -16.64 -1.24
C LYS A 92 14.43 -16.75 -2.24
N ASP A 93 14.94 -15.63 -2.72
CA ASP A 93 15.81 -15.55 -3.89
C ASP A 93 17.30 -15.59 -3.50
N LEU A 94 17.65 -15.25 -2.25
CA LEU A 94 19.02 -15.33 -1.74
C LEU A 94 19.19 -16.44 -0.71
N VAL A 95 18.48 -16.38 0.42
CA VAL A 95 18.72 -17.30 1.55
C VAL A 95 18.36 -18.74 1.16
N ARG A 96 17.14 -18.96 0.66
CA ARG A 96 16.68 -20.30 0.24
C ARG A 96 17.46 -20.81 -0.96
N PHE A 97 17.74 -19.97 -1.95
CA PHE A 97 18.57 -20.38 -3.09
C PHE A 97 19.93 -20.90 -2.66
N LEU A 98 20.62 -20.19 -1.75
CA LEU A 98 21.95 -20.59 -1.29
C LEU A 98 21.90 -21.86 -0.40
N LEU A 99 20.88 -21.99 0.44
CA LEU A 99 20.93 -22.90 1.59
C LEU A 99 19.95 -24.07 1.54
N THR A 100 18.92 -24.02 0.71
CA THR A 100 17.83 -25.01 0.78
C THR A 100 17.42 -25.54 -0.59
N ASP A 101 17.35 -24.67 -1.60
CA ASP A 101 16.77 -25.00 -2.91
C ASP A 101 17.41 -24.18 -4.05
N PRO A 102 18.68 -24.47 -4.41
CA PRO A 102 19.26 -23.96 -5.63
C PRO A 102 18.61 -24.68 -6.82
N PHE A 103 18.26 -23.93 -7.87
CA PHE A 103 17.75 -24.46 -9.14
C PHE A 103 16.30 -25.00 -9.17
N GLY A 104 15.36 -24.33 -8.48
CA GLY A 104 13.93 -24.46 -8.79
C GLY A 104 13.24 -25.72 -8.27
N GLY A 105 13.56 -26.16 -7.06
CA GLY A 105 12.96 -27.31 -6.38
C GLY A 105 13.90 -28.51 -6.23
N ALA A 106 15.17 -28.39 -6.63
CA ALA A 106 16.10 -29.51 -6.73
C ALA A 106 17.02 -29.60 -5.50
N CYS A 107 16.87 -30.68 -4.72
CA CYS A 107 17.94 -31.13 -3.83
C CYS A 107 19.09 -31.67 -4.70
N PRO A 108 20.36 -31.27 -4.48
CA PRO A 108 20.87 -30.78 -3.19
C PRO A 108 21.17 -29.27 -3.13
N ASP A 109 21.20 -28.73 -1.90
CA ASP A 109 21.56 -27.33 -1.62
C ASP A 109 22.97 -26.96 -2.16
N LEU A 110 23.24 -25.65 -2.35
CA LEU A 110 24.47 -25.22 -3.03
C LEU A 110 25.70 -25.58 -2.21
N SER A 111 25.61 -25.55 -0.88
CA SER A 111 26.70 -26.00 -0.02
C SER A 111 27.01 -27.49 -0.21
N THR A 112 26.00 -28.33 -0.42
CA THR A 112 26.17 -29.74 -0.76
C THR A 112 26.75 -29.94 -2.17
N VAL A 113 26.31 -29.16 -3.16
CA VAL A 113 26.89 -29.18 -4.53
C VAL A 113 28.38 -28.86 -4.47
N ILE A 114 28.75 -27.74 -3.82
CA ILE A 114 30.15 -27.30 -3.72
C ILE A 114 30.98 -28.29 -2.92
N THR A 115 30.45 -28.83 -1.81
CA THR A 115 31.14 -29.87 -1.03
C THR A 115 31.41 -31.12 -1.88
N THR A 116 30.45 -31.51 -2.73
CA THR A 116 30.59 -32.67 -3.62
C THR A 116 31.61 -32.39 -4.71
N LEU A 117 31.51 -31.25 -5.42
CA LEU A 117 32.47 -30.86 -6.45
C LEU A 117 33.90 -30.72 -5.90
N GLU A 118 34.04 -30.18 -4.69
CA GLU A 118 35.34 -30.15 -4.01
C GLU A 118 35.89 -31.55 -3.75
N ALA A 119 35.05 -32.50 -3.36
CA ALA A 119 35.47 -33.86 -3.03
C ALA A 119 35.74 -34.71 -4.27
N THR A 120 34.96 -34.55 -5.35
CA THR A 120 34.93 -35.52 -6.45
C THR A 120 35.41 -34.98 -7.79
N ALA A 121 35.44 -33.67 -8.02
CA ALA A 121 35.74 -33.09 -9.33
C ALA A 121 37.11 -32.40 -9.38
N GLN A 122 38.07 -32.80 -8.54
CA GLN A 122 39.43 -32.24 -8.53
C GLN A 122 40.18 -32.52 -9.83
N ASP A 123 39.86 -33.64 -10.49
CA ASP A 123 40.38 -34.05 -11.78
C ASP A 123 39.87 -33.16 -12.94
N LEU A 124 38.74 -32.47 -12.77
CA LEU A 124 38.14 -31.60 -13.79
C LEU A 124 38.28 -30.10 -13.46
N LEU A 125 38.13 -29.74 -12.18
CA LEU A 125 38.13 -28.37 -11.67
C LEU A 125 39.47 -27.98 -11.03
N GLY A 126 40.42 -28.92 -10.99
CA GLY A 126 41.78 -28.68 -10.52
C GLY A 126 42.54 -27.75 -11.44
N GLN A 127 43.44 -26.97 -10.86
CA GLN A 127 44.24 -25.98 -11.58
C GLN A 127 45.05 -26.61 -12.72
N ASP A 128 45.67 -27.75 -12.46
CA ASP A 128 46.54 -28.42 -13.43
C ASP A 128 45.73 -29.06 -14.58
N SER A 129 44.60 -29.69 -14.27
CA SER A 129 43.68 -30.24 -15.25
C SER A 129 43.09 -29.18 -16.18
N LEU A 130 42.68 -28.03 -15.62
CA LEU A 130 42.16 -26.91 -16.42
C LEU A 130 43.22 -26.31 -17.34
N LYS A 131 44.46 -26.18 -16.86
CA LYS A 131 45.58 -25.72 -17.71
C LYS A 131 45.83 -26.71 -18.84
N GLU A 132 45.90 -28.00 -18.54
CA GLU A 132 46.18 -29.04 -19.53
C GLU A 132 45.12 -29.05 -20.66
N GLU A 133 43.84 -28.98 -20.32
CA GLU A 133 42.77 -28.93 -21.31
C GLU A 133 42.74 -27.60 -22.09
N LEU A 134 42.89 -26.46 -21.43
CA LEU A 134 42.85 -25.16 -22.11
C LEU A 134 44.06 -24.95 -23.04
N TYR A 135 45.21 -25.54 -22.72
CA TYR A 135 46.39 -25.52 -23.60
C TYR A 135 46.21 -26.33 -24.89
N LYS A 136 45.29 -27.31 -24.92
CA LYS A 136 44.95 -28.03 -26.17
C LYS A 136 44.20 -27.12 -27.15
N VAL A 137 43.48 -26.11 -26.64
CA VAL A 137 42.69 -25.16 -27.44
C VAL A 137 43.49 -23.90 -27.78
N ALA A 138 44.47 -23.52 -26.96
CA ALA A 138 45.34 -22.36 -27.15
C ALA A 138 46.83 -22.78 -27.21
N PRO A 139 47.31 -23.33 -28.36
CA PRO A 139 48.64 -23.92 -28.45
C PRO A 139 49.79 -22.90 -28.49
N ASP A 140 49.52 -21.63 -28.81
CA ASP A 140 50.53 -20.59 -29.02
C ASP A 140 51.09 -20.04 -27.70
N GLY A 141 52.40 -19.80 -27.64
CA GLY A 141 53.14 -19.37 -26.44
C GLY A 141 52.54 -18.17 -25.68
N PRO A 142 52.19 -17.05 -26.35
CA PRO A 142 51.58 -15.89 -25.69
C PRO A 142 50.17 -16.18 -25.13
N GLN A 143 49.43 -17.10 -25.75
CA GLN A 143 48.10 -17.48 -25.28
C GLN A 143 48.18 -18.40 -24.06
N LYS A 144 49.25 -19.20 -23.92
CA LYS A 144 49.47 -20.05 -22.75
C LYS A 144 49.69 -19.24 -21.46
N GLU A 145 50.38 -18.10 -21.54
CA GLU A 145 50.53 -17.19 -20.39
C GLU A 145 49.17 -16.62 -19.96
N HIS A 146 48.34 -16.22 -20.93
CA HIS A 146 46.98 -15.73 -20.65
C HIS A 146 46.08 -16.81 -20.05
N VAL A 147 46.14 -18.05 -20.57
CA VAL A 147 45.44 -19.21 -19.99
C VAL A 147 45.90 -19.48 -18.56
N SER A 148 47.21 -19.45 -18.29
CA SER A 148 47.73 -19.59 -16.93
C SER A 148 47.18 -18.55 -15.96
N GLU A 149 47.08 -17.29 -16.39
CA GLU A 149 46.54 -16.20 -15.57
C GLU A 149 45.03 -16.40 -15.32
N LEU A 150 44.26 -16.76 -16.34
CA LEU A 150 42.82 -17.03 -16.23
C LEU A 150 42.54 -18.20 -15.28
N VAL A 151 43.27 -19.31 -15.41
CA VAL A 151 43.10 -20.47 -14.52
C VAL A 151 43.45 -20.11 -13.08
N LYS A 152 44.47 -19.27 -12.87
CA LYS A 152 44.79 -18.76 -11.53
C LYS A 152 43.66 -17.90 -10.94
N LYS A 153 43.03 -17.03 -11.74
CA LYS A 153 41.87 -16.24 -11.30
C LYS A 153 40.66 -17.12 -11.00
N TYR A 154 40.39 -18.12 -11.85
CA TYR A 154 39.37 -19.13 -11.59
C TYR A 154 39.62 -19.85 -10.27
N GLU A 155 40.84 -20.31 -10.02
CA GLU A 155 41.19 -21.04 -8.81
C GLU A 155 41.01 -20.16 -7.55
N GLN A 156 41.37 -18.88 -7.63
CA GLN A 156 41.11 -17.93 -6.54
C GLN A 156 39.62 -17.83 -6.23
N LEU A 157 38.79 -17.65 -7.27
CA LEU A 157 37.34 -17.58 -7.12
C LEU A 157 36.76 -18.90 -6.58
N TRP A 158 37.22 -20.03 -7.11
CA TRP A 158 36.83 -21.36 -6.65
C TRP A 158 37.20 -21.60 -5.19
N ASN A 159 38.38 -21.14 -4.76
CA ASN A 159 38.79 -21.21 -3.37
C ASN A 159 37.91 -20.35 -2.45
N VAL A 160 37.49 -19.15 -2.89
CA VAL A 160 36.53 -18.32 -2.15
C VAL A 160 35.18 -19.03 -2.03
N PHE A 161 34.65 -19.60 -3.13
CA PHE A 161 33.41 -20.36 -3.11
C PHE A 161 33.47 -21.56 -2.17
N LYS A 162 34.55 -22.35 -2.22
CA LYS A 162 34.77 -23.46 -1.29
C LYS A 162 34.80 -22.98 0.17
N GLN A 163 35.49 -21.89 0.48
CA GLN A 163 35.54 -21.38 1.85
C GLN A 163 34.17 -20.91 2.35
N ALA A 164 33.38 -20.26 1.50
CA ALA A 164 32.07 -19.73 1.89
C ALA A 164 30.99 -20.82 2.00
N LEU A 165 30.97 -21.76 1.05
CA LEU A 165 29.86 -22.69 0.85
C LEU A 165 30.20 -24.15 1.21
N SER A 166 31.45 -24.57 1.20
CA SER A 166 31.76 -25.98 1.48
C SER A 166 31.53 -26.31 2.96
N LYS A 167 30.73 -27.35 3.21
CA LYS A 167 30.45 -27.86 4.57
C LYS A 167 31.70 -28.48 5.21
N SER A 168 32.63 -28.98 4.39
CA SER A 168 33.88 -29.60 4.87
C SER A 168 34.89 -28.58 5.41
N ARG A 169 34.77 -27.32 4.99
CA ARG A 169 35.68 -26.23 5.37
C ARG A 169 35.14 -25.36 6.49
N ALA A 170 33.83 -25.34 6.71
CA ALA A 170 33.23 -24.72 7.88
C ALA A 170 33.69 -25.50 9.12
N GLY A 171 34.35 -24.84 10.07
CA GLY A 171 34.90 -25.47 11.29
C GLY A 171 33.86 -26.07 12.25
N THR A 172 32.62 -26.23 11.81
CA THR A 172 31.41 -26.63 12.54
C THR A 172 30.89 -27.97 12.02
N SER A 173 31.28 -29.07 12.67
CA SER A 173 30.72 -30.45 12.55
C SER A 173 30.33 -31.00 11.15
N GLY A 174 30.66 -30.34 10.03
CA GLY A 174 30.27 -30.73 8.67
C GLY A 174 28.79 -30.53 8.30
N HIS A 175 27.98 -29.89 9.14
CA HIS A 175 26.51 -29.83 8.93
C HIS A 175 26.03 -28.58 8.19
N SER A 176 26.77 -27.46 8.28
CA SER A 176 26.41 -26.19 7.66
C SER A 176 27.62 -25.52 7.01
N SER A 177 27.38 -24.67 6.02
CA SER A 177 28.42 -23.85 5.39
C SER A 177 28.80 -22.64 6.25
N ALA A 178 29.93 -21.99 5.96
CA ALA A 178 30.35 -20.79 6.69
C ALA A 178 29.34 -19.64 6.52
N ILE A 179 28.77 -19.47 5.33
CA ILE A 179 27.75 -18.46 5.06
C ILE A 179 26.43 -18.75 5.78
N GLU A 180 26.02 -20.02 5.84
CA GLU A 180 24.85 -20.44 6.61
C GLU A 180 25.04 -20.17 8.10
N HIS A 181 26.21 -20.50 8.64
CA HIS A 181 26.53 -20.22 10.04
C HIS A 181 26.53 -18.71 10.32
N TYR A 182 27.06 -17.89 9.40
CA TYR A 182 27.04 -16.44 9.51
C TYR A 182 25.61 -15.89 9.51
N ILE A 183 24.78 -16.24 8.51
CA ILE A 183 23.38 -15.78 8.42
C ILE A 183 22.59 -16.21 9.65
N ASN A 184 22.74 -17.47 10.10
CA ASN A 184 22.07 -17.96 11.31
C ASN A 184 22.52 -17.23 12.57
N THR A 185 23.82 -16.93 12.70
CA THR A 185 24.35 -16.15 13.83
C THR A 185 23.87 -14.71 13.78
N TYR A 186 23.87 -14.09 12.60
CA TYR A 186 23.36 -12.75 12.38
C TYR A 186 21.88 -12.68 12.75
N ASN A 187 21.07 -13.63 12.28
CA ASN A 187 19.64 -13.73 12.55
C ASN A 187 19.28 -13.98 14.02
N ARG A 188 20.22 -14.45 14.86
CA ARG A 188 20.02 -14.55 16.33
C ARG A 188 20.03 -13.20 17.03
N TYR A 189 20.72 -12.22 16.44
CA TYR A 189 20.92 -10.90 17.05
C TYR A 189 20.22 -9.78 16.26
N ARG A 190 19.96 -9.99 14.98
CA ARG A 190 19.41 -9.03 14.01
C ARG A 190 18.52 -9.75 13.00
N SER A 191 17.99 -9.03 12.01
CA SER A 191 17.37 -9.64 10.83
C SER A 191 18.25 -9.34 9.63
N PHE A 192 18.82 -10.38 9.01
CA PHE A 192 19.64 -10.23 7.80
C PHE A 192 18.81 -9.65 6.65
N GLU A 193 17.60 -10.19 6.45
CA GLU A 193 16.63 -9.69 5.47
C GLU A 193 16.19 -8.26 5.80
N GLY A 194 15.86 -8.01 7.08
CA GLY A 194 15.44 -6.70 7.54
C GLY A 194 16.50 -5.63 7.30
N ASP A 195 17.76 -5.88 7.65
CA ASP A 195 18.81 -4.87 7.46
C ASP A 195 19.12 -4.58 5.98
N ILE A 196 18.99 -5.58 5.09
CA ILE A 196 19.12 -5.35 3.63
C ILE A 196 17.97 -4.46 3.14
N CYS A 197 16.75 -4.70 3.61
CA CYS A 197 15.57 -4.03 3.12
C CYS A 197 15.35 -2.66 3.76
N ASP A 198 15.66 -2.48 5.05
CA ASP A 198 15.67 -1.20 5.74
C ASP A 198 16.59 -0.21 4.99
N ASP A 199 17.82 -0.61 4.61
CA ASP A 199 18.75 0.25 3.86
C ASP A 199 18.23 0.61 2.45
N LEU A 200 17.49 -0.30 1.80
CA LEU A 200 16.92 -0.09 0.47
C LEU A 200 15.65 0.76 0.49
N HIS A 201 14.86 0.66 1.56
CA HIS A 201 13.53 1.27 1.71
C HIS A 201 13.49 2.39 2.76
N ASP A 202 14.63 2.84 3.30
CA ASP A 202 14.74 3.97 4.23
C ASP A 202 14.13 5.27 3.64
N GLY A 203 14.00 5.35 2.32
CA GLY A 203 13.36 6.46 1.58
C GLY A 203 11.85 6.33 1.35
N ASP A 204 11.21 5.20 1.68
CA ASP A 204 9.76 4.99 1.49
C ASP A 204 8.92 5.62 2.62
N LEU A 205 9.58 6.03 3.71
CA LEU A 205 8.94 6.75 4.79
C LEU A 205 8.81 8.26 4.48
N PRO A 206 7.72 8.91 4.94
CA PRO A 206 6.62 8.37 5.74
C PRO A 206 5.54 7.67 4.89
N LEU A 207 4.89 6.63 5.45
CA LEU A 207 3.77 5.95 4.80
C LEU A 207 2.47 6.76 4.97
N ASN A 208 1.72 6.94 3.88
CA ASN A 208 0.44 7.64 3.92
C ASN A 208 -0.69 6.72 4.39
N MET A 209 -1.54 7.25 5.27
CA MET A 209 -2.79 6.62 5.66
C MET A 209 -3.91 7.11 4.74
N SER A 210 -4.44 6.27 3.88
CA SER A 210 -5.47 6.62 2.89
C SER A 210 -6.82 5.96 3.18
N LEU A 211 -7.91 6.58 2.77
CA LEU A 211 -9.27 6.08 3.00
C LEU A 211 -10.06 6.11 1.70
N GLN A 212 -10.74 5.00 1.42
CA GLN A 212 -11.80 4.94 0.42
C GLN A 212 -13.11 4.59 1.10
N ALA A 213 -14.14 5.40 0.92
CA ALA A 213 -15.46 5.16 1.47
C ALA A 213 -16.53 5.83 0.60
N GLY A 214 -17.54 5.07 0.18
CA GLY A 214 -18.60 5.59 -0.68
C GLY A 214 -18.04 6.03 -2.04
N LEU A 215 -18.27 7.28 -2.42
CA LEU A 215 -17.64 7.90 -3.60
C LEU A 215 -16.37 8.69 -3.27
N SER A 216 -16.01 8.82 -1.99
CA SER A 216 -14.84 9.57 -1.56
C SER A 216 -13.58 8.72 -1.57
N THR A 217 -12.51 9.29 -2.14
CA THR A 217 -11.15 8.76 -2.04
C THR A 217 -10.25 9.84 -1.45
N ILE A 218 -9.67 9.56 -0.29
CA ILE A 218 -8.78 10.46 0.45
C ILE A 218 -7.39 9.82 0.43
N HIS A 219 -6.48 10.42 -0.36
CA HIS A 219 -5.15 9.87 -0.58
C HIS A 219 -4.23 9.96 0.63
N SER A 220 -4.44 10.92 1.53
CA SER A 220 -3.70 11.02 2.79
C SER A 220 -4.54 11.73 3.86
N ILE A 221 -4.92 10.98 4.89
CA ILE A 221 -5.47 11.49 6.15
C ILE A 221 -4.32 11.99 7.03
N THR A 222 -3.23 11.21 7.07
CA THR A 222 -2.00 11.53 7.78
C THR A 222 -0.84 10.72 7.20
N SER A 223 0.38 11.08 7.58
CA SER A 223 1.60 10.37 7.20
C SER A 223 2.28 9.83 8.45
N LEU A 224 2.69 8.57 8.42
CA LEU A 224 3.25 7.83 9.55
C LEU A 224 4.71 7.52 9.28
N GLU A 225 5.60 7.96 10.17
CA GLU A 225 7.01 7.52 10.21
C GLU A 225 7.20 6.25 11.06
N ALA A 226 6.24 5.98 11.95
CA ALA A 226 6.21 4.81 12.82
C ALA A 226 4.75 4.48 13.20
N ALA A 227 4.54 3.27 13.75
CA ALA A 227 3.27 2.94 14.38
C ALA A 227 2.97 3.90 15.55
N PRO A 228 1.82 4.58 15.56
CA PRO A 228 1.47 5.50 16.63
C PRO A 228 1.21 4.74 17.94
N GLU A 229 1.80 5.20 19.03
CA GLU A 229 1.59 4.60 20.37
C GLU A 229 0.17 4.84 20.92
N LYS A 230 -0.48 5.93 20.47
CA LYS A 230 -1.84 6.29 20.84
C LYS A 230 -2.65 6.59 19.60
N SER A 231 -3.87 6.06 19.57
CA SER A 231 -4.81 6.31 18.47
C SER A 231 -5.25 7.78 18.46
N GLN A 232 -5.03 8.45 17.33
CA GLN A 232 -5.52 9.82 17.11
C GLN A 232 -6.82 9.75 16.32
N PRO A 233 -7.99 10.14 16.86
CA PRO A 233 -9.23 10.08 16.10
C PRO A 233 -9.28 11.12 14.98
N PHE A 234 -9.80 10.74 13.82
CA PHE A 234 -10.02 11.65 12.68
C PHE A 234 -11.51 11.81 12.37
N ASN A 235 -11.96 13.05 12.19
CA ASN A 235 -13.30 13.36 11.70
C ASN A 235 -13.24 13.54 10.19
N ILE A 236 -13.98 12.72 9.44
CA ILE A 236 -13.91 12.70 7.98
C ILE A 236 -15.33 12.69 7.43
N THR A 237 -15.58 13.63 6.51
CA THR A 237 -16.82 13.62 5.72
C THR A 237 -16.56 12.85 4.43
N VAL A 238 -17.46 11.93 4.10
CA VAL A 238 -17.43 11.11 2.89
C VAL A 238 -18.76 11.22 2.18
N GLN A 239 -18.76 10.94 0.88
CA GLN A 239 -19.96 11.02 0.07
C GLN A 239 -20.65 9.66 0.00
N ASP A 240 -21.86 9.59 0.55
CA ASP A 240 -22.74 8.43 0.50
C ASP A 240 -23.77 8.58 -0.63
N SER A 241 -23.64 7.75 -1.67
CA SER A 241 -24.54 7.73 -2.82
C SER A 241 -25.97 7.30 -2.52
N THR A 242 -26.21 6.74 -1.33
CA THR A 242 -27.54 6.32 -0.87
C THR A 242 -28.28 7.40 -0.09
N GLN A 243 -27.58 8.49 0.26
CA GLN A 243 -28.13 9.62 1.01
C GLN A 243 -28.41 10.80 0.09
N ILE A 244 -29.28 11.70 0.52
CA ILE A 244 -29.57 12.93 -0.22
C ILE A 244 -28.31 13.80 -0.33
N ALA A 245 -28.25 14.64 -1.35
CA ALA A 245 -27.08 15.46 -1.63
C ALA A 245 -27.10 16.77 -0.82
N CYS A 246 -27.02 16.69 0.51
CA CYS A 246 -26.99 17.90 1.34
C CYS A 246 -25.82 18.81 0.98
N CYS A 247 -26.05 20.11 1.02
CA CYS A 247 -25.07 21.15 0.76
C CYS A 247 -25.21 22.29 1.77
N ARG A 248 -24.15 23.09 1.98
CA ARG A 248 -24.12 24.08 3.08
C ARG A 248 -25.08 25.26 2.91
N ASN A 249 -25.20 25.80 1.69
CA ASN A 249 -25.89 27.06 1.43
C ASN A 249 -26.91 26.92 0.29
N GLY A 250 -28.12 26.48 0.61
CA GLY A 250 -29.22 26.43 -0.34
C GLY A 250 -29.58 27.84 -0.81
N SER A 251 -29.61 28.03 -2.13
CA SER A 251 -29.93 29.31 -2.75
C SER A 251 -31.19 29.22 -3.59
N THR A 252 -31.87 30.34 -3.72
CA THR A 252 -32.93 30.51 -4.71
C THR A 252 -32.37 31.18 -5.95
N SER A 253 -32.99 30.90 -7.09
CA SER A 253 -32.67 31.61 -8.32
C SER A 253 -33.12 33.08 -8.27
N SER A 254 -32.53 33.89 -9.11
CA SER A 254 -32.91 35.29 -9.30
C SER A 254 -33.03 35.60 -10.78
N THR A 255 -33.99 36.45 -11.14
CA THR A 255 -34.19 36.90 -12.52
C THR A 255 -33.54 38.28 -12.67
N ASP A 256 -32.59 38.38 -13.59
CA ASP A 256 -32.03 39.69 -13.98
C ASP A 256 -33.09 40.45 -14.79
N ALA A 257 -33.61 41.53 -14.20
CA ALA A 257 -34.63 42.38 -14.82
C ALA A 257 -34.17 43.05 -16.13
N SER A 258 -32.86 43.14 -16.36
CA SER A 258 -32.28 43.78 -17.56
C SER A 258 -32.15 42.83 -18.75
N GLN A 259 -31.95 41.53 -18.49
CA GLN A 259 -31.75 40.50 -19.54
C GLN A 259 -32.90 39.49 -19.63
N GLY A 260 -33.81 39.48 -18.66
CA GLY A 260 -34.91 38.50 -18.58
C GLY A 260 -34.44 37.08 -18.29
N THR A 261 -33.16 36.88 -17.96
CA THR A 261 -32.55 35.59 -17.70
C THR A 261 -32.63 35.25 -16.22
N CYS A 262 -33.12 34.05 -15.91
CA CYS A 262 -33.08 33.51 -14.56
C CYS A 262 -31.80 32.68 -14.35
N SER A 263 -31.13 32.88 -13.23
CA SER A 263 -29.93 32.15 -12.85
C SER A 263 -29.82 31.98 -11.34
N TYR A 264 -29.20 30.87 -10.93
CA TYR A 264 -28.72 30.70 -9.56
C TYR A 264 -27.43 31.51 -9.35
N PRO A 265 -27.17 31.98 -8.11
CA PRO A 265 -25.92 32.68 -7.83
C PRO A 265 -24.73 31.73 -8.02
N SER A 266 -23.58 32.26 -8.40
CA SER A 266 -22.41 31.45 -8.81
C SER A 266 -21.88 30.55 -7.69
N ASP A 267 -22.08 30.92 -6.44
CA ASP A 267 -21.69 30.15 -5.25
C ASP A 267 -22.65 28.99 -4.94
N ALA A 268 -23.83 28.93 -5.56
CA ALA A 268 -24.73 27.79 -5.47
C ALA A 268 -24.31 26.64 -6.41
N THR A 269 -23.51 26.92 -7.44
CA THR A 269 -23.04 25.91 -8.39
C THR A 269 -21.91 25.06 -7.80
N LEU A 270 -22.07 23.73 -7.81
CA LEU A 270 -21.13 22.80 -7.20
C LEU A 270 -20.12 22.28 -8.21
N GLY A 271 -19.13 23.12 -8.52
CA GLY A 271 -18.11 22.86 -9.54
C GLY A 271 -18.73 22.69 -10.94
N ASP A 272 -18.03 21.96 -11.83
CA ASP A 272 -18.47 21.77 -13.22
C ASP A 272 -19.43 20.59 -13.41
N SER A 273 -20.07 20.13 -12.33
CA SER A 273 -20.83 18.87 -12.29
C SER A 273 -22.27 18.97 -12.81
N GLY A 274 -22.74 20.18 -13.10
CA GLY A 274 -24.15 20.46 -13.38
C GLY A 274 -25.06 20.41 -12.14
N CYS A 275 -24.50 20.23 -10.95
CA CYS A 275 -25.24 20.27 -9.69
C CYS A 275 -25.30 21.68 -9.10
N VAL A 276 -26.48 22.05 -8.59
CA VAL A 276 -26.73 23.34 -7.95
C VAL A 276 -27.34 23.11 -6.56
N CYS A 277 -26.86 23.85 -5.56
CA CYS A 277 -27.37 23.81 -4.20
C CYS A 277 -28.64 24.65 -4.08
N GLY A 278 -29.79 23.98 -4.06
CA GLY A 278 -31.11 24.61 -3.97
C GLY A 278 -31.70 24.55 -2.56
N GLN A 279 -32.82 25.26 -2.38
CA GLN A 279 -33.61 25.23 -1.15
C GLN A 279 -34.93 24.48 -1.37
N THR A 280 -35.27 23.56 -0.47
CA THR A 280 -36.55 22.85 -0.53
C THR A 280 -37.67 23.63 0.15
N ALA A 281 -38.92 23.25 -0.11
CA ALA A 281 -40.10 23.81 0.56
C ALA A 281 -40.03 23.65 2.10
N ALA A 282 -39.38 22.58 2.58
CA ALA A 282 -39.13 22.34 4.00
C ALA A 282 -37.93 23.15 4.58
N GLY A 283 -37.26 23.97 3.76
CA GLY A 283 -36.11 24.79 4.15
C GLY A 283 -34.77 24.06 4.15
N ALA A 284 -34.70 22.82 3.66
CA ALA A 284 -33.44 22.07 3.57
C ALA A 284 -32.60 22.53 2.37
N SER A 285 -31.27 22.51 2.53
CA SER A 285 -30.33 22.81 1.45
C SER A 285 -29.88 21.51 0.78
N ILE A 286 -30.31 21.27 -0.45
CA ILE A 286 -30.06 20.02 -1.18
C ILE A 286 -29.59 20.35 -2.59
N ALA A 287 -28.51 19.70 -3.01
CA ALA A 287 -28.00 19.75 -4.36
C ALA A 287 -28.87 18.95 -5.31
N PHE A 288 -29.19 19.54 -6.45
CA PHE A 288 -29.97 18.92 -7.51
C PHE A 288 -29.29 19.12 -8.87
N GLU A 289 -29.60 18.25 -9.82
CA GLU A 289 -29.11 18.38 -11.19
C GLU A 289 -29.90 19.50 -11.90
N TYR A 290 -29.19 20.53 -12.36
CA TYR A 290 -29.82 21.62 -13.09
C TYR A 290 -30.27 21.14 -14.47
N MET A 291 -31.56 21.34 -14.77
CA MET A 291 -32.19 20.93 -16.02
C MET A 291 -33.24 21.94 -16.47
N GLU A 292 -33.62 21.88 -17.74
CA GLU A 292 -34.69 22.71 -18.28
C GLU A 292 -36.04 22.39 -17.62
N CYS A 293 -36.91 23.40 -17.50
CA CYS A 293 -38.16 23.28 -16.76
C CYS A 293 -39.11 22.18 -17.25
N ALA A 294 -39.09 21.87 -18.54
CA ALA A 294 -39.89 20.79 -19.12
C ALA A 294 -39.44 19.37 -18.70
N ASN A 295 -38.25 19.24 -18.11
CA ASN A 295 -37.68 17.96 -17.70
C ASN A 295 -37.93 17.62 -16.23
N PHE A 296 -38.49 18.54 -15.43
CA PHE A 296 -38.95 18.21 -14.08
C PHE A 296 -40.23 17.37 -14.13
N VAL A 297 -40.38 16.51 -13.13
CA VAL A 297 -41.42 15.48 -13.17
C VAL A 297 -42.81 15.98 -12.76
N SER A 298 -42.88 17.05 -11.97
CA SER A 298 -44.13 17.66 -11.50
C SER A 298 -43.88 19.03 -10.86
N GLU A 299 -44.92 19.85 -10.78
CA GLU A 299 -44.94 21.08 -9.99
C GLU A 299 -45.34 20.78 -8.53
N CYS A 300 -44.91 21.62 -7.59
CA CYS A 300 -45.20 21.43 -6.18
C CYS A 300 -45.18 22.75 -5.39
N GLU A 301 -45.89 22.75 -4.26
CA GLU A 301 -45.77 23.79 -3.22
C GLU A 301 -45.19 23.21 -1.93
N SER A 302 -45.36 21.91 -1.71
CA SER A 302 -44.86 21.15 -0.57
C SER A 302 -44.11 19.88 -1.00
N ASP A 303 -43.22 19.39 -0.13
CA ASP A 303 -42.53 18.10 -0.35
C ASP A 303 -43.49 16.92 -0.56
N ASN A 304 -44.70 16.97 0.01
CA ASN A 304 -45.67 15.89 -0.08
C ASN A 304 -46.37 15.83 -1.45
N ASP A 305 -46.39 16.94 -2.20
CA ASP A 305 -47.04 17.00 -3.52
C ASP A 305 -46.32 16.08 -4.51
N CYS A 306 -44.98 16.05 -4.45
CA CYS A 306 -44.16 15.14 -5.24
C CYS A 306 -44.49 13.67 -4.96
N ALA A 307 -44.75 13.31 -3.70
CA ALA A 307 -45.13 11.95 -3.33
C ALA A 307 -46.54 11.59 -3.84
N THR A 308 -47.49 12.53 -3.76
CA THR A 308 -48.85 12.40 -4.31
C THR A 308 -48.85 12.23 -5.83
N ALA A 309 -47.93 12.94 -6.52
CA ALA A 309 -47.72 12.82 -7.97
C ALA A 309 -47.05 11.49 -8.40
N GLY A 310 -46.74 10.58 -7.45
CA GLY A 310 -46.14 9.27 -7.71
C GLY A 310 -44.62 9.19 -7.44
N TYR A 311 -43.97 10.31 -7.13
CA TYR A 311 -42.52 10.41 -6.91
C TYR A 311 -42.18 10.47 -5.42
N ARG A 312 -42.42 9.35 -4.70
CA ARG A 312 -42.32 9.27 -3.22
C ARG A 312 -40.99 9.70 -2.59
N LYS A 313 -39.89 9.64 -3.34
CA LYS A 313 -38.55 10.00 -2.86
C LYS A 313 -38.12 11.41 -3.28
N TYR A 314 -38.92 12.07 -4.12
CA TYR A 314 -38.59 13.39 -4.66
C TYR A 314 -38.92 14.47 -3.64
N LYS A 315 -38.28 15.62 -3.80
CA LYS A 315 -38.44 16.79 -2.93
C LYS A 315 -38.90 17.99 -3.74
N CYS A 316 -39.53 18.93 -3.07
CA CYS A 316 -40.00 20.14 -3.71
C CYS A 316 -38.95 21.23 -3.63
N LEU A 317 -38.36 21.61 -4.77
CA LEU A 317 -37.43 22.73 -4.89
C LEU A 317 -38.24 24.03 -5.00
N VAL A 318 -37.94 25.02 -4.17
CA VAL A 318 -38.60 26.34 -4.20
C VAL A 318 -37.65 27.42 -4.72
N GLY A 319 -38.22 28.50 -5.28
CA GLY A 319 -37.43 29.59 -5.85
C GLY A 319 -36.62 29.17 -7.07
N SER A 320 -37.16 28.25 -7.88
CA SER A 320 -36.53 27.77 -9.12
C SER A 320 -36.75 28.73 -10.29
N CYS A 321 -35.95 28.59 -11.35
CA CYS A 321 -36.12 29.37 -12.58
C CYS A 321 -37.38 29.03 -13.39
N CYS A 322 -38.17 28.05 -12.95
CA CYS A 322 -39.40 27.64 -13.61
C CYS A 322 -40.63 28.47 -13.21
N GLY A 323 -40.45 29.49 -12.36
CA GLY A 323 -41.53 30.38 -11.90
C GLY A 323 -42.42 29.76 -10.80
N GLY A 324 -42.14 28.53 -10.39
CA GLY A 324 -42.84 27.80 -9.33
C GLY A 324 -41.96 26.74 -8.68
N GLY A 325 -42.52 25.99 -7.74
CA GLY A 325 -41.84 24.85 -7.13
C GLY A 325 -41.85 23.63 -8.04
N VAL A 326 -40.75 22.89 -8.09
CA VAL A 326 -40.60 21.71 -8.95
C VAL A 326 -40.10 20.49 -8.19
N CYS A 327 -40.61 19.32 -8.56
CA CYS A 327 -40.19 18.05 -7.98
C CYS A 327 -38.88 17.57 -8.60
N PHE A 328 -37.88 17.32 -7.77
CA PHE A 328 -36.56 16.85 -8.20
C PHE A 328 -36.07 15.62 -7.41
N ASP A 329 -35.12 14.89 -7.98
CA ASP A 329 -34.44 13.78 -7.33
C ASP A 329 -33.34 14.30 -6.37
N PRO A 330 -33.51 14.18 -5.05
CA PRO A 330 -32.53 14.70 -4.08
C PRO A 330 -31.26 13.83 -3.98
N TYR A 331 -31.17 12.70 -4.69
CA TYR A 331 -30.02 11.79 -4.67
C TYR A 331 -29.12 11.95 -5.91
N ALA A 332 -29.57 12.63 -6.97
CA ALA A 332 -28.85 12.68 -8.25
C ALA A 332 -27.39 13.14 -8.11
N CYS A 333 -27.16 14.20 -7.32
CA CYS A 333 -25.83 14.75 -7.09
C CYS A 333 -24.97 13.95 -6.10
N SER A 334 -25.58 13.18 -5.19
CA SER A 334 -24.81 12.33 -4.28
C SER A 334 -24.30 11.05 -4.95
N GLN A 335 -24.88 10.67 -6.10
CA GLN A 335 -24.47 9.51 -6.90
C GLN A 335 -23.34 9.80 -7.89
N ARG A 336 -22.90 11.06 -8.00
CA ARG A 336 -21.80 11.53 -8.87
C ARG A 336 -20.65 12.03 -8.02
N GLU A 337 -19.41 12.01 -8.52
CA GLU A 337 -18.26 12.59 -7.81
C GLU A 337 -18.33 14.13 -7.83
N VAL A 338 -19.09 14.70 -6.88
CA VAL A 338 -19.34 16.14 -6.76
C VAL A 338 -19.00 16.59 -5.36
N LYS A 339 -18.30 17.72 -5.25
CA LYS A 339 -17.95 18.28 -3.96
C LYS A 339 -19.16 18.99 -3.34
N LEU A 340 -19.89 18.27 -2.49
CA LEU A 340 -21.09 18.77 -1.80
C LEU A 340 -20.77 19.60 -0.54
N THR A 341 -19.53 19.56 -0.06
CA THR A 341 -19.07 20.23 1.18
C THR A 341 -17.74 20.95 1.01
#